data_AF-A0AAW2XD05-F1
#
_entry.id   AF-A0AAW2XD05-F1
#
_cell.length_a   1.000
_cell.length_b   1.000
_cell.length_c   1.000
_cell.angle_alpha   90.00
_cell.angle_beta   90.00
_cell.angle_gamma   90.00
#
_symmetry.space_group_name_H-M   'P 1'
#
loop_
_entity.id
_entity.type
_entity.pdbx_description
1 polymer ?
#
loop_
_entity_poly.entity_id
_entity_poly.type
_entity_poly.pdbx_seq_one_letter_code
_entity_poly.pdbx_strand_id
1 'polypeptide(L)'
;MDNGHLGNTGAAHSHSGYRPNPTHTASSSDFDTLRICSCGRELLVRASWTSTNPDRRFRGCPGNEGKYCGSETFQWVDPPMCRRSKEIIPGLLNRLNTYENAIKLTKETIALERRRRCRLVVLLLLCIFCWAATLFIAIHI
;
A
#
# COMPACT_ATOMS: atom_id res chain seq x y z
N MET A 1 -23.27 -3.52 49.06
CA MET A 1 -22.78 -4.58 49.98
C MET A 1 -21.98 -5.54 49.09
N ASP A 2 -20.67 -5.71 49.18
CA ASP A 2 -19.75 -5.62 50.32
C ASP A 2 -18.36 -5.12 49.92
N ASN A 3 -17.72 -4.41 50.86
CA ASN A 3 -16.31 -4.03 50.83
C ASN A 3 -15.49 -5.14 51.51
N GLY A 4 -14.37 -5.53 50.91
CA GLY A 4 -13.36 -6.41 51.51
C GLY A 4 -11.97 -5.80 51.33
N HIS A 5 -11.44 -5.26 52.41
CA HIS A 5 -10.15 -4.59 52.53
C HIS A 5 -9.09 -5.60 52.99
N LEU A 6 -7.95 -5.72 52.31
CA LEU A 6 -6.72 -6.29 52.87
C LEU A 6 -5.53 -5.50 52.33
N GLY A 7 -4.92 -4.69 53.21
CA GLY A 7 -3.57 -4.20 53.02
C GLY A 7 -2.55 -5.25 53.42
N ASN A 8 -1.35 -5.19 52.83
CA ASN A 8 -0.15 -5.66 53.51
C ASN A 8 1.09 -4.92 52.99
N THR A 9 1.86 -4.40 53.94
CA THR A 9 3.20 -3.83 53.78
C THR A 9 4.24 -4.94 53.81
N GLY A 10 5.32 -4.83 53.03
CA GLY A 10 6.40 -5.81 53.10
C GLY A 10 7.55 -5.58 52.11
N ALA A 11 8.65 -5.06 52.66
CA ALA A 11 10.05 -5.37 52.34
C ALA A 11 10.63 -5.03 50.95
N ALA A 12 11.65 -4.15 51.00
CA ALA A 12 12.65 -3.95 49.97
C ALA A 12 13.43 -5.26 49.70
N HIS A 13 13.55 -5.63 48.42
CA HIS A 13 14.55 -6.59 47.95
C HIS A 13 15.28 -6.02 46.73
N SER A 14 16.54 -5.66 46.94
CA SER A 14 17.54 -5.44 45.90
C SER A 14 17.78 -6.72 45.11
N HIS A 15 17.62 -6.67 43.79
CA HIS A 15 18.28 -7.57 42.84
C HIS A 15 18.62 -6.75 41.59
N SER A 16 19.87 -6.34 41.47
CA SER A 16 20.95 -7.04 40.74
C SER A 16 20.99 -6.64 39.27
N GLY A 17 22.04 -5.90 38.90
CA GLY A 17 22.24 -5.37 37.56
C GLY A 17 22.34 -6.46 36.52
N TYR A 18 21.47 -6.39 35.51
CA TYR A 18 21.55 -7.25 34.33
C TYR A 18 22.54 -6.63 33.35
N ARG A 19 23.75 -7.20 33.26
CA ARG A 19 24.66 -7.02 32.10
C ARG A 19 24.35 -8.12 31.09
N PRO A 20 23.93 -7.82 29.85
CA PRO A 20 23.87 -8.86 28.83
C PRO A 20 25.29 -9.27 28.43
N ASN A 21 25.52 -10.59 28.36
CA ASN A 21 26.75 -11.22 27.92
C ASN A 21 26.83 -11.24 26.38
N PRO A 22 27.90 -10.73 25.73
CA PRO A 22 28.00 -10.70 24.29
C PRO A 22 28.65 -11.98 23.77
N THR A 23 27.87 -13.05 23.62
CA THR A 23 28.33 -14.24 22.89
C THR A 23 27.20 -14.85 22.09
N HIS A 24 26.82 -14.20 20.99
CA HIS A 24 26.33 -14.91 19.81
C HIS A 24 26.79 -14.14 18.57
N THR A 25 27.74 -14.74 17.87
CA THR A 25 28.17 -14.39 16.52
C THR A 25 26.96 -14.50 15.60
N ALA A 26 26.26 -13.38 15.38
CA ALA A 26 25.11 -13.32 14.50
C ALA A 26 25.58 -13.27 13.04
N SER A 27 25.15 -14.28 12.29
CA SER A 27 25.29 -14.41 10.84
C SER A 27 24.77 -13.15 10.11
N SER A 28 25.45 -12.79 9.03
CA SER A 28 25.39 -11.52 8.30
C SER A 28 24.09 -11.23 7.52
N SER A 29 22.94 -11.71 7.98
CA SER A 29 21.61 -11.42 7.40
C SER A 29 20.62 -10.78 8.39
N ASP A 30 20.97 -10.61 9.66
CA ASP A 30 20.08 -10.06 10.71
C ASP A 30 20.07 -8.53 10.82
N PHE A 31 20.65 -7.82 9.85
CA PHE A 31 20.67 -6.35 9.80
C PHE A 31 19.43 -5.73 9.14
N ASP A 32 18.24 -6.33 9.27
CA ASP A 32 16.99 -5.58 8.98
C ASP A 32 16.62 -4.71 10.20
N THR A 33 17.53 -3.76 10.45
CA THR A 33 17.44 -2.59 11.33
C THR A 33 16.94 -2.85 12.76
N LEU A 34 17.85 -3.17 13.67
CA LEU A 34 17.64 -3.04 15.11
C LEU A 34 17.29 -1.57 15.43
N ARG A 35 16.00 -1.23 15.38
CA ARG A 35 15.50 0.07 15.81
C ARG A 35 15.53 0.06 17.33
N ILE A 36 16.30 0.97 17.90
CA ILE A 36 16.40 1.15 19.35
C ILE A 36 15.37 2.21 19.75
N CYS A 37 14.57 1.91 20.77
CA CYS A 37 13.68 2.86 21.40
C CYS A 37 14.47 3.97 22.10
N SER A 38 13.88 5.15 22.29
CA SER A 38 14.43 6.21 23.13
C SER A 38 14.81 5.77 24.56
N CYS A 39 14.28 4.65 25.07
CA CYS A 39 14.71 4.04 26.34
C CYS A 39 15.98 3.18 26.26
N GLY A 40 16.64 3.11 25.10
CA GLY A 40 17.88 2.33 24.90
C GLY A 40 17.67 0.84 24.65
N ARG A 41 16.43 0.35 24.54
CA ARG A 41 16.11 -1.05 24.27
C ARG A 41 15.66 -1.28 22.83
N GLU A 42 15.91 -2.47 22.32
CA GLU A 42 15.46 -2.91 21.00
C GLU A 42 13.93 -2.96 20.90
N LEU A 43 13.38 -2.52 19.75
CA LEU A 43 11.96 -2.67 19.45
C LEU A 43 11.61 -4.14 19.17
N LEU A 44 10.51 -4.61 19.75
CA LEU A 44 10.02 -5.98 19.55
C LEU A 44 8.85 -6.00 18.57
N VAL A 45 8.78 -7.05 17.75
CA VAL A 45 7.61 -7.34 16.92
C VAL A 45 6.55 -8.02 17.78
N ARG A 46 5.36 -7.42 17.87
CA ARG A 46 4.20 -7.94 18.60
C ARG A 46 3.00 -8.12 17.68
N ALA A 47 2.13 -9.07 18.01
CA ALA A 47 0.81 -9.14 17.40
C ALA A 47 -0.13 -8.12 18.06
N SER A 48 -0.95 -7.47 17.24
CA SER A 48 -2.08 -6.69 17.71
C SER A 48 -3.19 -7.62 18.13
N TRP A 49 -3.64 -7.45 19.38
CA TRP A 49 -4.77 -8.16 19.97
C TRP A 49 -6.05 -7.31 19.95
N THR A 50 -6.05 -6.20 19.20
CA THR A 50 -7.23 -5.36 19.06
C THR A 50 -8.22 -5.97 18.06
N SER A 51 -9.51 -5.87 18.34
CA SER A 51 -10.57 -6.33 17.43
C SER A 51 -10.55 -5.63 16.07
N THR A 52 -10.02 -4.41 16.01
CA THR A 52 -9.85 -3.64 14.77
C THR A 52 -8.68 -4.11 13.91
N ASN A 53 -7.64 -4.70 14.52
CA ASN A 53 -6.43 -5.14 13.82
C ASN A 53 -5.97 -6.52 14.31
N PRO A 54 -6.80 -7.57 14.21
CA PRO A 54 -6.39 -8.91 14.60
C PRO A 54 -5.21 -9.38 13.72
N ASP A 55 -4.29 -10.14 14.31
CA ASP A 55 -3.13 -10.79 13.66
C ASP A 55 -2.12 -9.88 12.95
N ARG A 56 -2.36 -8.56 12.90
CA ARG A 56 -1.37 -7.61 12.38
C ARG A 56 -0.20 -7.50 13.34
N ARG A 57 1.01 -7.48 12.79
CA ARG A 57 2.23 -7.35 13.59
C ARG A 57 2.71 -5.91 13.57
N PHE A 58 3.19 -5.43 14.70
CA PHE A 58 3.79 -4.10 14.82
C PHE A 58 5.08 -4.17 15.63
N ARG A 59 6.04 -3.31 15.31
CA ARG A 59 7.20 -3.01 16.14
C ARG A 59 6.82 -1.97 17.17
N GLY A 60 7.26 -2.16 18.41
CA GLY A 60 7.03 -1.22 19.50
C GLY A 60 8.00 -1.41 20.66
N CYS A 61 8.11 -0.38 21.51
CA CYS A 61 8.96 -0.45 22.70
C CYS A 61 8.54 -1.62 23.61
N PRO A 62 9.49 -2.41 24.15
CA PRO A 62 9.17 -3.48 25.07
C PRO A 62 8.42 -2.99 26.33
N GLY A 63 8.67 -1.75 26.75
CA GLY A 63 8.12 -1.17 27.98
C GLY A 63 8.69 -1.81 29.26
N ASN A 64 8.36 -1.24 30.42
CA ASN A 64 8.54 -1.88 31.74
C ASN A 64 7.18 -1.85 32.44
N GLU A 65 6.66 -3.00 32.89
CA GLU A 65 5.54 -3.08 33.86
C GLU A 65 4.42 -2.02 33.66
N GLY A 66 3.91 -1.91 32.43
CA GLY A 66 2.82 -0.98 32.09
C GLY A 66 3.22 0.43 31.64
N LYS A 67 4.51 0.79 31.63
CA LYS A 67 5.02 2.05 31.06
C LYS A 67 5.65 1.83 29.68
N TYR A 68 4.95 2.26 28.64
CA TYR A 68 5.47 2.31 27.27
C TYR A 68 6.14 3.66 27.02
N CYS A 69 7.26 3.64 26.30
CA CYS A 69 8.01 4.83 25.93
C CYS A 69 7.35 5.51 24.74
N GLY A 70 6.21 6.17 24.97
CA GLY A 70 5.50 6.99 23.98
C GLY A 70 5.05 6.27 22.69
N SER A 71 4.26 6.97 21.87
CA SER A 71 3.75 6.48 20.58
C SER A 71 4.80 6.48 19.46
N GLU A 72 5.94 7.15 19.66
CA GLU A 72 6.96 7.39 18.62
C GLU A 72 7.71 6.13 18.15
N THR A 73 7.49 4.99 18.81
CA THR A 73 8.15 3.72 18.48
C THR A 73 7.25 2.71 17.75
N PHE A 74 6.05 3.10 17.35
CA PHE A 74 5.10 2.22 16.67
C PHE A 74 5.34 2.14 15.15
N GLN A 75 5.50 0.93 14.61
CA GLN A 75 5.57 0.71 13.16
C GLN A 75 4.87 -0.60 12.77
N TRP A 76 3.97 -0.57 11.78
CA TRP A 76 3.42 -1.81 11.24
C TRP A 76 4.48 -2.66 10.54
N VAL A 77 4.38 -3.98 10.71
CA VAL A 77 5.26 -4.97 10.10
C VAL A 77 4.40 -5.90 9.26
N ASP A 78 4.62 -5.84 7.95
CA ASP A 78 4.04 -6.83 7.05
C ASP A 78 4.89 -8.10 7.10
N PRO A 79 4.27 -9.28 7.25
CA PRO A 79 5.01 -10.53 7.17
C PRO A 79 5.59 -10.71 5.76
N PRO A 80 6.72 -11.43 5.61
CA PRO A 80 7.25 -11.72 4.30
C PRO A 80 6.18 -12.45 3.46
N MET A 81 5.95 -11.95 2.25
CA MET A 81 5.04 -12.62 1.31
C MET A 81 5.50 -14.07 1.08
N CYS A 82 4.54 -15.00 1.00
CA CYS A 82 4.88 -16.39 0.72
C CYS A 82 5.47 -16.54 -0.69
N ARG A 83 6.30 -17.59 -0.89
CA ARG A 83 6.98 -17.87 -2.17
C ARG A 83 6.00 -17.86 -3.35
N ARG A 84 4.86 -18.53 -3.18
CA ARG A 84 3.81 -18.61 -4.20
C ARG A 84 3.28 -17.23 -4.59
N SER A 85 3.03 -16.34 -3.63
CA SER A 85 2.54 -14.98 -3.91
C SER A 85 3.58 -14.16 -4.67
N LYS A 86 4.87 -14.28 -4.30
CA LYS A 86 5.96 -13.61 -5.02
C LYS A 86 6.08 -14.06 -6.48
N GLU A 87 5.70 -15.29 -6.80
CA GLU A 87 5.70 -15.82 -8.17
C GLU A 87 4.44 -15.40 -8.95
N ILE A 88 3.25 -15.47 -8.33
CA ILE A 88 1.97 -15.25 -9.01
C ILE A 88 1.67 -13.77 -9.22
N ILE A 89 1.90 -12.92 -8.20
CA ILE A 89 1.51 -11.51 -8.22
C ILE A 89 2.12 -10.76 -9.41
N PRO A 90 3.46 -10.84 -9.67
CA PRO A 90 4.04 -10.14 -10.83
C PRO A 90 3.45 -10.58 -12.17
N GLY A 91 3.16 -11.88 -12.31
CA GLY A 91 2.53 -12.42 -13.53
C GLY A 91 1.13 -11.86 -13.76
N LEU A 92 0.33 -11.72 -12.69
CA LEU A 92 -1.00 -11.12 -12.75
C LEU A 92 -0.93 -9.62 -13.10
N LEU A 93 -0.04 -8.86 -12.46
CA LEU A 93 0.16 -7.45 -12.76
C LEU A 93 0.56 -7.22 -14.22
N ASN A 94 1.47 -8.05 -14.75
CA ASN A 94 1.90 -7.92 -16.14
C ASN A 94 0.75 -8.16 -17.12
N ARG A 95 -0.10 -9.16 -16.85
CA ARG A 95 -1.30 -9.44 -17.66
C ARG A 95 -2.30 -8.28 -17.60
N LEU A 96 -2.57 -7.73 -16.41
CA LEU A 96 -3.46 -6.58 -16.24
C LEU A 96 -2.95 -5.37 -17.04
N ASN A 97 -1.68 -5.01 -16.89
CA ASN A 97 -1.08 -3.92 -17.64
C ASN A 97 -1.16 -4.16 -19.16
N THR A 98 -0.97 -5.40 -19.62
CA THR A 98 -1.12 -5.75 -21.04
C THR A 98 -2.55 -5.50 -21.52
N TYR A 99 -3.56 -5.96 -20.78
CA TYR A 99 -4.96 -5.75 -21.14
C TYR A 99 -5.36 -4.27 -21.10
N GLU A 100 -4.93 -3.53 -20.08
CA GLU A 100 -5.20 -2.10 -19.97
C GLU A 100 -4.63 -1.32 -21.16
N ASN A 101 -3.41 -1.65 -21.58
CA ASN A 101 -2.78 -1.03 -22.76
C ASN A 101 -3.53 -1.40 -24.05
N ALA A 102 -3.93 -2.66 -24.23
CA ALA A 102 -4.71 -3.08 -25.39
C ALA A 102 -6.06 -2.36 -25.47
N ILE A 103 -6.75 -2.21 -24.33
CA ILE A 103 -8.01 -1.47 -24.23
C ILE A 103 -7.79 0.01 -24.58
N LYS A 104 -6.72 0.62 -24.07
CA LYS A 104 -6.38 2.02 -24.35
C LYS A 104 -6.15 2.25 -25.84
N LEU A 105 -5.31 1.43 -26.47
CA LEU A 105 -5.03 1.50 -27.91
C LEU A 105 -6.32 1.33 -28.73
N THR A 106 -7.16 0.36 -28.36
CA THR A 106 -8.44 0.11 -29.05
C THR A 106 -9.39 1.30 -28.92
N LYS A 107 -9.45 1.95 -27.76
CA LYS A 107 -10.27 3.17 -27.58
C LYS A 107 -9.75 4.34 -28.42
N GLU A 108 -8.44 4.51 -28.50
CA GLU A 108 -7.80 5.55 -29.31
C GLU A 108 -8.04 5.34 -30.81
N THR A 109 -7.95 4.10 -31.31
CA THR A 109 -8.23 3.78 -32.72
C THR A 109 -9.69 4.03 -33.07
N ILE A 110 -10.64 3.59 -32.23
CA ILE A 110 -12.07 3.84 -32.41
C ILE A 110 -12.36 5.35 -32.43
N ALA A 111 -11.75 6.13 -31.52
CA ALA A 111 -11.92 7.57 -31.47
C ALA A 111 -11.37 8.27 -32.73
N LEU A 112 -10.20 7.83 -33.21
CA LEU A 112 -9.60 8.34 -34.45
C LEU A 112 -10.46 8.01 -35.67
N GLU A 113 -10.94 6.78 -35.79
CA GLU A 113 -11.85 6.37 -36.85
C GLU A 113 -13.14 7.17 -36.84
N ARG A 114 -13.75 7.37 -35.66
CA ARG A 114 -14.95 8.20 -35.52
C ARG A 114 -14.69 9.63 -36.01
N ARG A 115 -13.57 10.24 -35.64
CA ARG A 115 -13.17 11.58 -36.11
C ARG A 115 -12.96 11.62 -37.62
N ARG A 116 -12.32 10.60 -38.20
CA ARG A 116 -12.11 10.48 -39.65
C ARG A 116 -13.44 10.37 -40.39
N ARG A 117 -14.34 9.49 -39.92
CA ARG A 117 -15.68 9.32 -40.50
C ARG A 117 -16.49 10.62 -40.42
N CYS A 118 -16.57 11.27 -39.26
CA CYS A 118 -17.25 12.57 -39.12
C CYS A 118 -16.68 13.61 -40.09
N ARG A 119 -15.35 13.70 -40.23
CA ARG A 119 -14.70 14.64 -41.15
C ARG A 119 -15.04 14.35 -42.62
N LEU A 120 -14.96 13.08 -43.03
CA LEU A 120 -15.29 12.67 -44.40
C LEU A 120 -16.77 12.95 -44.73
N VAL A 121 -17.68 12.66 -43.80
CA VAL A 121 -19.11 12.95 -43.96
C VAL A 121 -19.35 14.46 -44.12
N VAL A 122 -18.73 15.29 -43.27
CA VAL A 122 -18.85 16.75 -43.38
C VAL A 122 -18.32 17.27 -44.72
N LEU A 123 -17.14 16.82 -45.15
CA LEU A 123 -16.57 17.23 -46.44
C LEU A 123 -17.46 16.81 -47.61
N LEU A 124 -17.99 15.60 -47.59
CA LEU A 124 -18.88 15.10 -48.64
C LEU A 124 -20.18 15.92 -48.72
N LEU A 125 -20.78 16.27 -47.58
CA LEU A 125 -21.97 17.13 -47.53
C LEU A 125 -21.69 18.54 -48.09
N LEU A 126 -20.53 19.12 -47.78
CA LEU A 126 -20.11 20.41 -48.35
C LEU A 126 -19.91 20.32 -49.87
N CYS A 127 -19.28 19.26 -50.37
CA CYS A 127 -19.12 19.05 -51.81
C CYS A 127 -20.47 18.93 -52.53
N ILE A 128 -21.42 18.17 -51.97
CA ILE A 128 -22.78 18.03 -52.52
C ILE A 128 -23.49 19.38 -52.55
N PHE A 129 -23.38 20.17 -51.46
CA PHE A 129 -23.97 21.49 -51.38
C PHE A 129 -23.40 22.45 -52.43
N CYS A 130 -22.07 22.51 -52.56
CA CYS A 130 -21.41 23.34 -53.57
C CYS A 130 -21.83 22.94 -54.99
N TRP A 131 -21.84 21.63 -55.29
CA TRP A 131 -22.27 21.12 -56.58
C TRP A 131 -23.73 21.52 -56.89
N ALA A 132 -24.65 21.32 -55.94
CA ALA A 132 -26.05 21.70 -56.10
C ALA A 132 -26.24 23.21 -56.32
N ALA A 133 -25.50 24.05 -55.57
CA ALA A 133 -25.53 25.50 -55.72
C ALA A 133 -25.03 25.93 -57.10
N THR A 134 -23.94 25.33 -57.60
CA THR A 134 -23.43 25.62 -58.95
C THR A 134 -24.41 25.22 -60.05
N LEU A 135 -25.08 24.07 -59.88
CA LEU A 135 -26.11 23.61 -60.81
C LEU A 135 -27.33 24.54 -60.82
N PHE A 136 -27.78 24.97 -59.64
CA PHE A 136 -28.89 25.92 -59.50
C PHE A 136 -28.58 27.25 -60.20
N ILE A 137 -27.40 27.81 -59.98
CA ILE A 137 -26.96 29.05 -60.63
C ILE A 137 -26.94 28.90 -62.15
N ALA A 138 -26.42 27.78 -62.67
CA ALA A 138 -26.35 27.53 -64.10
C ALA A 138 -27.72 27.37 -64.78
N ILE A 139 -28.76 26.96 -64.05
CA ILE A 139 -30.14 26.84 -64.57
C ILE A 139 -30.87 28.19 -64.59
N HIS A 140 -30.47 29.12 -63.70
CA HIS A 140 -31.17 30.39 -63.47
C HIS A 140 -30.49 31.63 -64.10
N ILE A 141 -29.38 31.44 -64.82
CA ILE A 141 -28.72 32.44 -65.67
C ILE A 141 -29.06 32.14 -67.13
#